data_AF-A0A4U6JXY0-F1
#
_entry.id   AF-A0A4U6JXY0-F1
#
_cell.length_a   1.000
_cell.length_b   1.000
_cell.length_c   1.000
_cell.angle_alpha   90.00
_cell.angle_beta   90.00
_cell.angle_gamma   90.00
#
_symmetry.space_group_name_H-M   'P 1'
#
loop_
_entity.id
_entity.type
_entity.pdbx_description
1 polymer ?
#
loop_
_entity_poly.entity_id
_entity_poly.type
_entity_poly.pdbx_seq_one_letter_code
_entity_poly.pdbx_strand_id
1 'polypeptide(L)' 'EYVFIRNRSLAMTVGIWCFAFTAFACLTGIFPKMEAFTPEWTFQLTLNIVTPFVLVGLGLIFPLLARR' A
#
# COMPACT_ATOMS: atom_id res chain seq x y z
N GLU A 1 12.10 12.98 -21.38
CA GLU A 1 11.60 12.45 -20.10
C GLU A 1 10.50 13.34 -19.58
N TYR A 2 9.32 12.79 -19.28
CA TYR A 2 8.26 13.55 -18.64
C TYR A 2 8.50 13.57 -17.13
N VAL A 3 8.63 14.76 -16.54
CA VAL A 3 8.77 14.95 -15.10
C VAL A 3 7.55 15.70 -14.61
N PHE A 4 6.67 15.00 -13.88
CA PHE A 4 5.40 15.54 -13.39
C PHE A 4 5.59 16.73 -12.44
N ILE A 5 6.56 16.64 -11.51
CA ILE A 5 6.90 17.74 -10.60
C ILE A 5 8.40 18.02 -10.70
N ARG A 6 8.74 19.17 -11.27
CA ARG A 6 10.13 19.59 -11.51
C ARG A 6 10.84 20.05 -10.23
N ASN A 7 10.09 20.44 -9.20
CA ASN A 7 10.62 20.86 -7.91
C ASN A 7 10.71 19.67 -6.94
N ARG A 8 11.94 19.29 -6.57
CA ARG A 8 12.22 18.14 -5.69
C ARG A 8 11.49 18.21 -4.35
N SER A 9 11.43 19.38 -3.73
CA SER A 9 10.76 19.54 -2.42
C SER A 9 9.26 19.32 -2.53
N LEU A 10 8.61 19.85 -3.58
CA LEU A 10 7.18 19.62 -3.82
C LEU A 10 6.90 18.16 -4.16
N ALA A 11 7.74 17.52 -4.97
CA ALA A 11 7.59 16.11 -5.32
C ALA A 11 7.65 15.21 -4.07
N MET A 12 8.59 15.50 -3.16
CA MET A 12 8.74 14.74 -1.92
C MET A 12 7.54 14.97 -0.98
N THR A 13 7.09 16.22 -0.80
CA THR A 13 5.94 16.52 0.07
C THR A 13 4.67 15.83 -0.42
N VAL A 14 4.39 15.87 -1.73
CA VAL A 14 3.21 15.19 -2.30
C VAL A 14 3.32 13.68 -2.16
N GLY A 15 4.51 13.11 -2.39
CA GLY A 15 4.76 11.68 -2.18
C GLY A 15 4.55 11.23 -0.73
N ILE A 16 5.12 11.97 0.23
CA ILE A 16 4.96 11.71 1.67
C ILE A 16 3.49 11.85 2.07
N TRP A 17 2.78 12.89 1.62
CA TRP A 17 1.37 13.08 1.92
C TRP A 17 0.50 11.92 1.42
N CYS A 18 0.71 11.51 0.16
CA CYS A 18 -0.01 10.38 -0.44
C CYS A 18 0.27 9.09 0.34
N PHE A 19 1.54 8.80 0.62
CA PHE A 19 1.93 7.61 1.38
C PHE A 19 1.35 7.61 2.80
N ALA A 20 1.40 8.75 3.50
CA ALA A 20 0.88 8.87 4.85
C ALA A 20 -0.65 8.67 4.90
N PHE A 21 -1.39 9.24 3.94
CA PHE A 21 -2.83 9.04 3.83
C PHE A 21 -3.19 7.58 3.57
N THR A 22 -2.50 6.92 2.63
CA THR A 22 -2.69 5.50 2.35
C THR A 22 -2.35 4.65 3.57
N ALA A 23 -1.23 4.92 4.25
CA ALA A 23 -0.84 4.21 5.47
C ALA A 23 -1.90 4.37 6.58
N PHE A 24 -2.41 5.59 6.78
CA PHE A 24 -3.48 5.85 7.75
C PHE A 24 -4.77 5.07 7.44
N ALA A 25 -5.21 5.09 6.17
CA ALA A 25 -6.38 4.34 5.72
C ALA A 25 -6.21 2.82 5.93
N CYS A 26 -5.02 2.29 5.62
CA CYS A 26 -4.72 0.87 5.82
C CYS A 26 -4.68 0.49 7.30
N LEU A 27 -4.05 1.30 8.16
CA LEU A 27 -3.95 1.03 9.60
C LEU A 27 -5.33 1.07 10.30
N THR A 28 -6.19 2.01 9.91
CA THR A 28 -7.56 2.11 10.48
C THR A 28 -8.50 1.03 9.93
N GLY A 29 -8.27 0.56 8.70
CA GLY A 29 -9.10 -0.45 8.03
C GLY A 29 -8.67 -1.90 8.22
N ILE A 30 -7.50 -2.17 8.83
CA ILE A 30 -6.91 -3.52 8.89
C ILE A 30 -7.69 -4.46 9.82
N PHE A 31 -8.30 -3.93 10.88
CA PHE A 31 -8.98 -4.72 11.90
C PHE A 31 -10.34 -5.27 11.41
N PRO A 32 -10.55 -6.60 11.44
CA PRO A 32 -11.85 -7.20 11.12
C PRO A 32 -12.91 -6.77 12.13
N LYS A 33 -14.13 -6.47 11.66
CA LYS A 33 -15.28 -6.01 12.49
C LYS A 33 -16.10 -7.15 13.12
N MET A 34 -15.58 -8.37 13.09
CA MET A 34 -16.23 -9.59 13.58
C MET A 34 -15.68 -10.02 14.94
N GLU A 35 -16.26 -11.05 15.56
CA GLU A 35 -15.79 -11.58 16.85
C GLU A 35 -14.29 -11.90 16.81
N ALA A 36 -13.56 -11.30 17.75
CA ALA A 36 -12.13 -11.48 17.90
C ALA A 36 -11.81 -12.94 18.26
N PHE A 37 -10.64 -13.42 17.80
CA PHE A 37 -10.13 -14.78 18.04
C PHE A 37 -10.90 -15.92 17.35
N THR A 38 -11.75 -15.60 16.38
CA THR A 38 -12.29 -16.62 15.46
C THR A 38 -11.29 -16.95 14.35
N PRO A 39 -11.34 -18.17 13.76
CA PRO A 39 -10.49 -18.53 12.63
C PRO A 39 -10.64 -17.55 11.46
N GLU A 40 -11.87 -17.11 11.19
CA GLU A 40 -12.17 -16.14 10.14
C GLU A 40 -11.58 -14.75 10.43
N TRP A 41 -11.60 -14.30 11.70
CA TRP A 41 -10.95 -13.04 12.10
C TRP A 41 -9.45 -13.07 11.80
N THR A 42 -8.76 -14.17 12.16
CA THR A 42 -7.32 -14.32 11.87
C THR A 42 -7.03 -14.38 10.37
N PHE A 43 -7.88 -15.04 9.59
CA PHE A 43 -7.74 -15.11 8.14
C PHE A 43 -7.92 -13.74 7.47
N GLN A 44 -8.97 -13.00 7.83
CA GLN A 44 -9.20 -11.65 7.30
C GLN A 44 -8.08 -10.69 7.68
N LEU A 45 -7.63 -10.73 8.93
CA LEU A 45 -6.51 -9.91 9.38
C LEU A 45 -5.23 -10.21 8.58
N THR A 46 -4.96 -11.50 8.36
CA THR A 46 -3.80 -11.94 7.57
C THR A 46 -3.92 -11.44 6.12
N LEU A 47 -5.08 -11.59 5.48
CA LEU A 47 -5.30 -11.09 4.12
C LEU A 47 -5.16 -9.57 4.02
N ASN A 48 -5.70 -8.81 4.97
CA ASN A 48 -5.60 -7.35 4.99
C ASN A 48 -4.16 -6.86 5.12
N ILE A 49 -3.28 -7.66 5.74
CA ILE A 49 -1.84 -7.37 5.82
C ILE A 49 -1.12 -7.83 4.55
N VAL A 50 -1.34 -9.07 4.11
CA VAL A 50 -0.62 -9.68 2.97
C VAL A 50 -0.95 -8.99 1.64
N THR A 51 -2.20 -8.58 1.43
CA THR A 51 -2.65 -7.98 0.17
C THR A 51 -1.84 -6.74 -0.25
N PRO A 52 -1.67 -5.71 0.60
CA PRO A 52 -0.82 -4.57 0.24
C PRO A 52 0.64 -4.96 -0.07
N PHE A 53 1.23 -5.91 0.66
CA PHE A 53 2.60 -6.38 0.35
C PHE A 53 2.70 -7.05 -1.02
N VAL A 54 1.73 -7.89 -1.36
CA VAL A 54 1.68 -8.55 -2.68
C VAL A 54 1.49 -7.51 -3.79
N LEU A 55 0.58 -6.55 -3.62
CA LEU A 55 0.35 -5.49 -4.61
C LEU A 55 1.58 -4.59 -4.80
N VAL A 56 2.26 -4.20 -3.72
CA VAL A 56 3.53 -3.45 -3.79
C VAL A 56 4.60 -4.28 -4.50
N GLY A 57 4.74 -5.56 -4.14
CA GLY A 57 5.68 -6.48 -4.79
C GLY A 57 5.43 -6.61 -6.29
N LEU A 58 4.17 -6.83 -6.69
CA LEU A 58 3.77 -6.88 -8.09
C LEU A 58 4.04 -5.56 -8.83
N GLY A 59 3.78 -4.41 -8.20
CA GLY A 59 4.09 -3.09 -8.74
C GLY A 59 5.59 -2.87 -9.00
N LEU A 60 6.46 -3.52 -8.24
CA LEU A 60 7.91 -3.51 -8.48
C LEU A 60 8.35 -4.52 -9.54
N ILE A 61 7.65 -5.65 -9.68
CA ILE A 61 7.96 -6.70 -10.67
C ILE A 61 7.53 -6.27 -12.09
N PHE A 62 6.37 -5.64 -12.25
CA PHE A 62 5.88 -5.19 -13.56
C PHE A 62 6.87 -4.33 -14.38
N PRO A 63 7.55 -3.30 -13.82
CA PRO A 63 8.53 -2.52 -14.57
C PRO A 63 9.81 -3.30 -14.92
N LEU A 64 10.14 -4.34 -14.15
CA LEU A 64 11.25 -5.25 -14.48
C LEU A 64 10.89 -6.15 -15.66
N LEU A 65 9.64 -6.63 -15.71
CA LEU A 65 9.13 -7.42 -16.84
C LEU A 65 8.96 -6.57 -18.10
N ALA A 66 8.46 -5.34 -17.98
CA ALA A 66 8.28 -4.42 -19.11
C ALA A 66 9.59 -3.88 -19.71
N ARG A 67 10.73 -4.10 -19.05
CA ARG A 67 12.08 -3.80 -19.58
C ARG A 67 12.64 -4.90 -20.48
N ARG A 68 11.94 -6.03 -20.63
CA ARG A 68 12.20 -7.07 -21.62
C ARG A 68 11.29 -6.88 -22.83
#